data_AF-A0A3M2DSW7-F1
#
_entry.id   AF-A0A3M2DSW7-F1
#
_cell.length_a   1.000
_cell.length_b   1.000
_cell.length_c   1.000
_cell.angle_alpha   90.00
_cell.angle_beta   90.00
_cell.angle_gamma   90.00
#
_symmetry.space_group_name_H-M   'P 1'
#
loop_
_entity.id
_entity.type
_entity.pdbx_description
1 polymer ?
#
loop_
_entity_poly.entity_id
_entity_poly.type
_entity_poly.pdbx_seq_one_letter_code
_entity_poly.pdbx_strand_id
1 'polypeptide(L)' 'VTASATGLRWPVEGITFAPHGRVGTSNEATGPVELRFSAPRMLVILDAAALGAAVKALAPDLAPAPFSCPRPPRG' A
#
# COMPACT_ATOMS: atom_id res chain seq x y z
N VAL A 1 -9.31 6.62 -13.46
CA VAL A 1 -9.83 5.91 -12.26
C VAL A 1 -10.19 6.95 -11.23
N THR A 2 -11.35 6.82 -10.63
CA THR A 2 -11.83 7.68 -9.53
C THR A 2 -11.69 6.95 -8.21
N ALA A 3 -11.52 7.69 -7.11
CA ALA A 3 -11.37 7.12 -5.78
C ALA A 3 -12.26 7.81 -4.75
N SER A 4 -12.57 7.07 -3.69
CA SER A 4 -13.08 7.60 -2.42
C SER A 4 -12.31 6.97 -1.27
N ALA A 5 -12.06 7.72 -0.21
CA ALA A 5 -11.32 7.24 0.94
C ALA A 5 -11.82 7.80 2.27
N THR A 6 -11.64 7.02 3.32
CA THR A 6 -11.78 7.48 4.71
C THR A 6 -10.47 7.27 5.47
N GLY A 7 -10.28 8.02 6.55
CA GLY A 7 -9.09 7.86 7.41
C GLY A 7 -7.78 8.37 6.81
N LEU A 8 -7.81 9.10 5.70
CA LEU A 8 -6.67 9.78 5.11
C LEU A 8 -6.66 11.27 5.50
N ARG A 9 -5.46 11.81 5.75
CA ARG A 9 -5.29 13.25 6.06
C ARG A 9 -5.70 14.14 4.89
N TRP A 10 -5.38 13.71 3.67
CA TRP A 10 -5.72 14.45 2.45
C TRP A 10 -6.79 13.70 1.64
N PRO A 11 -7.92 14.34 1.29
CA PRO A 11 -8.97 13.73 0.47
C PRO A 11 -8.44 13.30 -0.91
N VAL A 12 -9.05 12.25 -1.46
CA VAL A 12 -8.73 11.74 -2.82
C VAL A 12 -9.92 11.84 -3.77
N GLU A 13 -11.08 12.23 -3.25
CA GLU A 13 -12.29 12.52 -4.01
C GLU A 13 -12.03 13.63 -5.03
N GLY A 14 -12.60 13.49 -6.23
CA GLY A 14 -12.41 14.44 -7.33
C GLY A 14 -11.09 14.27 -8.08
N ILE A 15 -10.17 13.42 -7.60
CA ILE A 15 -8.97 13.06 -8.36
C ILE A 15 -9.31 12.01 -9.42
N THR A 16 -8.99 12.34 -10.68
CA THR A 16 -8.99 11.35 -11.76
C THR A 16 -7.57 10.83 -11.98
N PHE A 17 -7.33 9.58 -11.59
CA PHE A 17 -6.06 8.91 -11.79
C PHE A 17 -5.92 8.39 -13.22
N ALA A 18 -4.80 8.70 -13.86
CA ALA A 18 -4.50 8.28 -15.23
C ALA A 18 -2.99 8.13 -15.45
N PRO A 19 -2.53 7.18 -16.28
CA PRO A 19 -1.10 6.98 -16.57
C PRO A 19 -0.40 8.21 -17.15
N HIS A 20 -1.12 9.01 -17.93
CA HIS A 20 -0.63 10.25 -18.56
C HIS A 20 -0.99 11.51 -17.74
N GLY A 21 -1.46 11.33 -16.50
CA GLY A 21 -1.87 12.41 -15.62
C GLY A 21 -1.42 12.15 -14.19
N ARG A 22 -2.30 12.38 -13.21
CA ARG A 22 -1.99 12.04 -11.82
C ARG A 22 -2.02 10.53 -11.66
N VAL A 23 -0.86 9.91 -11.46
CA VAL A 23 -0.75 8.45 -11.30
C VAL A 23 -1.01 7.97 -9.88
N GLY A 24 -0.86 8.84 -8.89
CA GLY A 24 -1.02 8.51 -7.47
C GLY A 24 -0.94 9.74 -6.57
N THR A 25 -1.03 9.48 -5.27
CA THR A 25 -0.90 10.48 -4.19
C THR A 25 -0.11 9.89 -3.04
N SER A 26 0.74 10.69 -2.40
CA SER A 26 1.26 10.38 -1.06
C SER A 26 0.24 10.83 -0.01
N ASN A 27 0.05 10.05 1.05
CA ASN A 27 -0.93 10.35 2.08
C ASN A 27 -0.48 9.88 3.46
N GLU A 28 -1.18 10.33 4.49
CA GLU A 28 -0.96 9.92 5.88
C GLU A 28 -2.27 9.36 6.43
N ALA A 29 -2.19 8.20 7.09
CA ALA A 29 -3.33 7.61 7.77
C ALA A 29 -3.57 8.34 9.10
N THR A 30 -4.78 8.85 9.32
CA THR A 30 -5.22 9.45 10.58
C THR A 30 -6.00 8.47 11.46
N GLY A 31 -6.20 7.25 10.98
CA GLY A 31 -6.97 6.17 11.62
C GLY A 31 -7.11 4.98 10.68
N PRO A 32 -8.07 4.08 10.91
CA PRO A 32 -8.41 3.02 9.95
C PRO A 32 -8.75 3.61 8.58
N VAL A 33 -8.11 3.09 7.54
CA VAL A 33 -8.27 3.57 6.15
C VAL A 33 -9.13 2.59 5.35
N GLU A 34 -10.15 3.11 4.69
CA GLU A 34 -10.89 2.39 3.65
C GLU A 34 -10.68 3.10 2.31
N LEU A 35 -10.27 2.36 1.28
CA LEU A 35 -10.08 2.88 -0.07
C LEU A 35 -11.00 2.15 -1.05
N ARG A 36 -11.64 2.90 -1.94
CA ARG A 36 -12.41 2.35 -3.06
C ARG A 36 -11.98 3.00 -4.35
N PHE A 37 -11.81 2.19 -5.38
CA PHE A 37 -11.42 2.63 -6.73
C PHE A 37 -12.37 2.07 -7.77
N SER A 38 -12.68 2.85 -8.80
CA SER A 38 -13.57 2.40 -9.89
C SER A 38 -12.97 1.35 -10.82
N ALA A 39 -11.67 1.04 -10.71
CA ALA A 39 -11.01 -0.01 -11.50
C ALA A 39 -9.77 -0.58 -10.77
N PRO A 40 -9.41 -1.86 -11.00
CA PRO A 40 -8.23 -2.51 -10.41
C PRO A 40 -6.93 -2.13 -11.13
N ARG A 41 -6.60 -0.83 -11.12
CA ARG A 41 -5.42 -0.27 -11.82
C ARG A 41 -4.53 0.57 -10.91
N MET A 42 -4.67 0.37 -9.60
CA MET A 42 -4.01 1.19 -8.57
C MET A 42 -3.11 0.32 -7.70
N LEU A 43 -2.03 0.92 -7.21
CA LEU A 43 -1.10 0.31 -6.26
C LEU A 43 -1.15 1.10 -4.95
N VAL A 44 -1.05 0.38 -3.83
CA VAL A 44 -0.89 0.96 -2.51
C VAL A 44 0.55 0.76 -2.07
N ILE A 45 1.22 1.85 -1.74
CA ILE A 45 2.59 1.86 -1.21
C ILE A 45 2.48 2.21 0.27
N LEU A 46 3.06 1.38 1.13
CA LEU A 46 3.07 1.53 2.58
C LEU A 46 4.50 1.74 3.08
N ASP A 47 4.64 2.25 4.29
CA ASP A 47 5.92 2.27 4.99
C ASP A 47 6.47 0.84 5.12
N ALA A 48 7.79 0.69 5.07
CA ALA A 48 8.48 -0.59 5.23
C ALA A 48 8.11 -1.30 6.54
N ALA A 49 7.84 -0.54 7.62
CA ALA A 49 7.38 -1.09 8.90
C ALA A 49 6.04 -1.84 8.80
N ALA A 50 5.20 -1.52 7.81
CA ALA A 50 3.91 -2.17 7.60
C ALA A 50 4.00 -3.49 6.80
N LEU A 51 5.17 -3.84 6.27
CA LEU A 51 5.35 -5.01 5.41
C LEU A 51 4.84 -6.31 6.05
N GLY A 52 5.17 -6.55 7.33
CA GLY A 52 4.75 -7.77 8.03
C GLY A 52 3.22 -7.88 8.14
N ALA A 53 2.54 -6.77 8.44
CA ALA A 53 1.08 -6.74 8.50
C ALA A 53 0.46 -6.94 7.09
N ALA A 54 1.03 -6.30 6.07
CA ALA A 54 0.55 -6.41 4.69
C ALA A 54 0.67 -7.84 4.15
N VAL A 55 1.81 -8.51 4.36
CA VAL A 55 2.02 -9.90 3.94
C VAL A 55 1.03 -10.83 4.63
N LYS A 56 0.87 -10.70 5.96
CA LYS A 56 -0.08 -11.52 6.72
C LYS A 56 -1.52 -11.38 6.22
N ALA A 57 -1.92 -10.17 5.83
CA ALA A 57 -3.28 -9.90 5.36
C ALA A 57 -3.52 -10.34 3.91
N LEU A 58 -2.54 -10.14 3.02
CA LEU A 58 -2.71 -10.36 1.57
C LEU A 58 -2.27 -11.75 1.11
N ALA A 59 -1.37 -12.40 1.85
CA ALA A 59 -0.81 -13.69 1.50
C ALA A 59 -0.80 -14.62 2.72
N PRO A 60 -1.99 -14.98 3.26
CA PRO A 60 -2.10 -15.78 4.49
C PRO A 60 -1.48 -17.17 4.35
N ASP A 61 -1.42 -17.71 3.13
CA ASP A 61 -0.86 -19.03 2.82
C ASP A 61 0.59 -18.97 2.30
N LEU A 62 1.24 -17.80 2.37
CA LEU A 62 2.62 -17.69 1.95
C LEU A 62 3.50 -18.46 2.95
N ALA A 63 3.91 -19.67 2.55
CA ALA A 63 4.93 -20.42 3.29
C ALA A 63 6.17 -19.53 3.45
N PRO A 64 6.86 -19.57 4.62
CA PRO A 64 8.07 -18.80 4.80
C PRO A 64 9.05 -19.14 3.68
N ALA A 65 9.59 -18.10 3.03
CA ALA A 65 10.58 -18.30 1.99
C ALA A 65 11.78 -19.08 2.57
N PRO A 66 12.34 -20.06 1.83
CA PRO A 66 13.46 -20.89 2.31
C PRO A 66 14.76 -20.09 2.47
N PHE A 67 14.77 -18.81 2.11
CA PHE A 67 15.97 -17.99 2.06
C PHE A 67 16.22 -17.29 3.40
N SER A 68 17.09 -17.89 4.20
CA SER A 68 17.85 -17.12 5.19
C SER A 68 18.89 -16.26 4.46
N CYS A 69 18.73 -14.94 4.50
CA CYS A 69 19.80 -14.02 4.14
C CYS A 69 20.98 -14.28 5.10
N PRO A 70 22.18 -14.64 4.61
CA PRO A 70 23.34 -14.81 5.49
C PRO A 70 23.60 -13.49 6.23
N ARG A 71 23.60 -13.53 7.56
CA ARG A 71 23.95 -12.37 8.37
C ARG A 71 25.44 -12.07 8.12
N PRO A 72 25.84 -10.87 7.68
CA PRO A 72 27.26 -10.57 7.51
C PRO A 72 27.98 -10.70 8.86
N PRO A 73 29.25 -11.14 8.88
CA PRO A 73 30.01 -11.27 10.12
C PRO A 73 30.11 -9.89 10.79
N ARG A 74 29.87 -9.85 12.11
CA ARG A 74 30.22 -8.66 12.90
C ARG A 74 31.74 -8.61 12.97
N GLY A 75 32.35 -7.61 12.33
CA GLY A 75 33.69 -7.15 12.64
C GLY A 75 33.70 -6.34 13.93
#